data_AF-A0AAX2LT56-F1
#
_entry.id   AF-A0AAX2LT56-F1
#
_cell.length_a   1.000
_cell.length_b   1.000
_cell.length_c   1.000
_cell.angle_alpha   90.00
_cell.angle_beta   90.00
_cell.angle_gamma   90.00
#
_symmetry.space_group_name_H-M   'P 1'
#
loop_
_entity.id
_entity.type
_entity.pdbx_description
1 polymer ?
#
loop_
_entity_poly.entity_id
_entity_poly.type
_entity_poly.pdbx_seq_one_letter_code
_entity_poly.pdbx_strand_id
1 'polypeptide(L)'
;MKLKTLLSTAALSGLTLLSASANAFFGSSDDTLKLGYLVKQPEEPWFQTEWSFAEKAGKDMGFEVIKMAVPDGEKTLNAIDTLAASGAKGFVICTPDPKLGPAIMAKAKSYDLKVITVDDQFLNAKGEPMKDVPLVMMAASAIGERQGQELYTEMQKRGFDVATTGVMAITADELDTARRRVDGSIKALKTAGFPANQIYRVPTKTNDIPGALDAANSLLVQYPGVKQWLVVGMNDNTVLGGIRATEGQGFAADKVIGIGINGVDAVNELAKSQATGFYGSLLPSPDVHGYKSIESLYKWVKDGVEPNKFVEVTDVVLITRDNFKKELEKKGL
;
A
#
# COMPACT_ATOMS: atom_id res chain seq x y z
N MET A 1 76.49 -26.19 63.92
CA MET A 1 77.32 -27.31 63.45
C MET A 1 76.45 -28.24 62.60
N LYS A 2 76.87 -28.57 61.36
CA LYS A 2 76.41 -29.68 60.46
C LYS A 2 74.91 -30.07 60.52
N LEU A 3 74.03 -29.73 59.57
CA LEU A 3 73.99 -30.03 58.11
C LEU A 3 73.83 -31.54 57.76
N LYS A 4 72.65 -31.90 57.22
CA LYS A 4 72.38 -32.69 55.97
C LYS A 4 70.86 -32.98 55.89
N THR A 5 70.08 -32.45 54.93
CA THR A 5 69.74 -32.96 53.57
C THR A 5 69.13 -34.37 53.52
N LEU A 6 68.21 -34.72 52.60
CA LEU A 6 68.05 -34.31 51.18
C LEU A 6 66.58 -34.51 50.68
N LEU A 7 66.05 -33.56 49.86
CA LEU A 7 65.12 -33.72 48.70
C LEU A 7 63.73 -34.43 48.86
N SER A 8 62.65 -34.09 48.13
CA SER A 8 62.36 -33.20 46.98
C SER A 8 60.90 -32.63 47.12
N THR A 9 60.27 -31.82 46.25
CA THR A 9 60.60 -31.23 44.92
C THR A 9 59.82 -29.91 44.72
N ALA A 10 60.30 -29.07 43.78
CA ALA A 10 59.58 -28.10 42.92
C ALA A 10 58.29 -27.39 43.42
N ALA A 11 58.45 -26.11 43.78
CA ALA A 11 57.44 -25.08 43.63
C ALA A 11 58.04 -23.87 42.86
N LEU A 12 57.17 -23.10 42.18
CA LEU A 12 57.44 -21.86 41.44
C LEU A 12 58.34 -21.91 40.18
N SER A 13 57.68 -22.00 39.02
CA SER A 13 57.96 -21.13 37.86
C SER A 13 56.72 -21.07 36.97
N GLY A 14 55.97 -19.96 36.98
CA GLY A 14 54.68 -19.88 36.27
C GLY A 14 53.85 -18.63 36.55
N LEU A 15 54.50 -17.46 36.60
CA LEU A 15 53.77 -16.20 36.44
C LEU A 15 53.32 -16.07 34.96
N THR A 16 52.39 -15.16 34.68
CA THR A 16 51.82 -14.82 33.36
C THR A 16 51.04 -15.93 32.63
N LEU A 17 49.74 -16.05 32.94
CA LEU A 17 48.67 -16.32 31.96
C LEU A 17 47.25 -15.96 32.49
N LEU A 18 47.12 -14.88 33.28
CA LEU A 18 45.82 -14.24 33.57
C LEU A 18 45.42 -13.29 32.42
N SER A 19 44.99 -13.83 31.27
CA SER A 19 44.34 -13.03 30.21
C SER A 19 43.55 -13.83 29.16
N ALA A 20 43.23 -15.11 29.38
CA ALA A 20 42.68 -15.99 28.34
C ALA A 20 41.23 -16.47 28.60
N SER A 21 40.51 -15.89 29.58
CA SER A 21 39.22 -16.43 30.05
C SER A 21 38.08 -15.40 30.17
N ALA A 22 38.26 -14.18 29.64
CA ALA A 22 37.27 -13.10 29.74
C ALA A 22 36.63 -12.70 28.38
N ASN A 23 37.18 -13.13 27.25
CA ASN A 23 36.73 -12.72 25.90
C ASN A 23 35.92 -13.79 25.14
N ALA A 24 35.47 -14.86 25.82
CA ALA A 24 34.61 -15.89 25.22
C ALA A 24 33.10 -15.58 25.32
N PHE A 25 32.73 -14.37 25.75
CA PHE A 25 31.35 -13.88 25.85
C PHE A 25 31.05 -12.69 24.91
N PHE A 26 31.90 -12.48 23.89
CA PHE A 26 31.44 -11.77 22.70
C PHE A 26 30.54 -12.71 21.91
N GLY A 27 29.23 -12.52 22.01
CA GLY A 27 28.27 -13.18 21.14
C GLY A 27 28.58 -12.89 19.67
N SER A 28 28.19 -13.79 18.78
CA SER A 28 28.32 -13.52 17.35
C SER A 28 27.55 -12.25 16.98
N SER A 29 28.10 -11.47 16.05
CA SER A 29 27.51 -10.21 15.58
C SER A 29 26.36 -10.47 14.59
N ASP A 30 25.42 -11.34 14.96
CA ASP A 30 24.38 -11.92 14.09
C ASP A 30 22.99 -11.28 14.24
N ASP A 31 22.82 -10.28 15.11
CA ASP A 31 21.58 -9.50 15.21
C ASP A 31 21.41 -8.58 13.98
N THR A 32 21.09 -9.21 12.84
CA THR A 32 20.61 -8.54 11.63
C THR A 32 19.43 -7.65 12.01
N LEU A 33 19.47 -6.38 11.61
CA LEU A 33 18.41 -5.43 11.93
C LEU A 33 17.07 -5.91 11.37
N LYS A 34 16.00 -5.87 12.18
CA LYS A 34 14.65 -6.29 11.78
C LYS A 34 13.69 -5.11 11.74
N LEU A 35 12.95 -4.98 10.64
CA LEU A 35 11.92 -3.96 10.43
C LEU A 35 10.63 -4.62 9.94
N GLY A 36 9.48 -4.21 10.46
CA GLY A 36 8.18 -4.72 10.03
C GLY A 36 7.64 -4.03 8.77
N TYR A 37 6.86 -4.78 7.96
CA TYR A 37 6.04 -4.20 6.90
C TYR A 37 4.62 -4.79 6.96
N LEU A 38 3.66 -3.98 7.40
CA LEU A 38 2.29 -4.38 7.73
C LEU A 38 1.31 -3.88 6.67
N VAL A 39 0.50 -4.77 6.09
CA VAL A 39 -0.45 -4.42 5.03
C VAL A 39 -1.86 -4.92 5.35
N LYS A 40 -2.87 -4.10 5.06
CA LYS A 40 -4.29 -4.40 5.31
C LYS A 40 -4.85 -5.53 4.43
N GLN A 41 -4.40 -5.63 3.17
CA GLN A 41 -4.99 -6.50 2.16
C GLN A 41 -3.90 -7.28 1.40
N PRO A 42 -3.29 -8.31 2.01
CA PRO A 42 -2.17 -9.07 1.41
C PRO A 42 -2.53 -9.78 0.10
N GLU A 43 -3.82 -9.92 -0.21
CA GLU A 43 -4.34 -10.47 -1.46
C GLU A 43 -4.21 -9.52 -2.67
N GLU A 44 -4.06 -8.21 -2.47
CA GLU A 44 -3.88 -7.26 -3.58
C GLU A 44 -2.42 -7.29 -4.10
N PRO A 45 -2.20 -7.47 -5.42
CA PRO A 45 -0.88 -7.34 -6.05
C PRO A 45 -0.15 -6.03 -5.74
N TRP A 46 -0.87 -4.94 -5.44
CA TRP A 46 -0.35 -3.70 -4.85
C TRP A 46 0.54 -3.96 -3.63
N PHE A 47 -0.03 -4.53 -2.57
CA PHE A 47 0.68 -4.80 -1.32
C PHE A 47 1.74 -5.90 -1.44
N GLN A 48 1.55 -6.85 -2.36
CA GLN A 48 2.57 -7.85 -2.68
C GLN A 48 3.81 -7.22 -3.35
N THR A 49 3.59 -6.20 -4.19
CA THR A 49 4.66 -5.43 -4.81
C THR A 49 5.37 -4.55 -3.78
N GLU A 50 4.64 -3.87 -2.90
CA GLU A 50 5.25 -3.14 -1.79
C GLU A 50 6.17 -4.04 -0.94
N TRP A 51 5.68 -5.22 -0.56
CA TRP A 51 6.46 -6.23 0.16
C TRP A 51 7.71 -6.69 -0.60
N SER A 52 7.60 -6.97 -1.91
CA SER A 52 8.74 -7.38 -2.74
C SER A 52 9.83 -6.31 -2.80
N PHE A 53 9.44 -5.05 -2.95
CA PHE A 53 10.37 -3.92 -2.99
C PHE A 53 10.91 -3.54 -1.61
N ALA A 54 10.15 -3.77 -0.54
CA ALA A 54 10.67 -3.68 0.83
C ALA A 54 11.73 -4.77 1.09
N GLU A 55 11.50 -6.01 0.68
CA GLU A 55 12.50 -7.09 0.76
C GLU A 55 13.74 -6.81 -0.10
N LYS A 56 13.57 -6.16 -1.26
CA LYS A 56 14.69 -5.66 -2.07
C LYS A 56 15.52 -4.65 -1.29
N ALA A 57 14.90 -3.66 -0.65
CA ALA A 57 15.57 -2.70 0.20
C ALA A 57 16.33 -3.39 1.36
N GLY A 58 15.71 -4.38 2.01
CA GLY A 58 16.35 -5.21 3.03
C GLY A 58 17.64 -5.89 2.55
N LYS A 59 17.61 -6.49 1.36
CA LYS A 59 18.79 -7.09 0.71
C LYS A 59 19.87 -6.07 0.36
N ASP A 60 19.47 -4.91 -0.18
CA ASP A 60 20.40 -3.86 -0.62
C ASP A 60 21.12 -3.17 0.57
N MET A 61 20.49 -3.10 1.75
CA MET A 61 21.01 -2.37 2.94
C MET A 61 21.35 -3.26 4.15
N GLY A 62 21.20 -4.58 4.04
CA GLY A 62 21.58 -5.53 5.09
C GLY A 62 20.64 -5.57 6.30
N PHE A 63 19.33 -5.65 6.07
CA PHE A 63 18.32 -5.83 7.12
C PHE A 63 17.21 -6.82 6.69
N GLU A 64 16.53 -7.42 7.68
CA GLU A 64 15.43 -8.36 7.51
C GLU A 64 14.08 -7.62 7.55
N VAL A 65 13.17 -7.96 6.62
CA VAL A 65 11.80 -7.45 6.58
C VAL A 65 10.83 -8.51 7.13
N ILE A 66 10.15 -8.19 8.23
CA ILE A 66 9.08 -9.03 8.79
C ILE A 66 7.75 -8.59 8.17
N LYS A 67 7.30 -9.33 7.16
CA LYS A 67 6.03 -9.10 6.45
C LYS A 67 4.86 -9.64 7.27
N MET A 68 3.82 -8.82 7.53
CA MET A 68 2.63 -9.25 8.28
C MET A 68 1.33 -8.69 7.67
N ALA A 69 0.31 -9.54 7.58
CA ALA A 69 -1.03 -9.14 7.17
C ALA A 69 -1.83 -8.63 8.38
N VAL A 70 -2.48 -7.47 8.23
CA VAL A 70 -3.25 -6.80 9.28
C VAL A 70 -4.62 -6.32 8.79
N PRO A 71 -5.51 -7.23 8.36
CA PRO A 71 -6.83 -6.86 7.80
C PRO A 71 -7.83 -6.30 8.81
N ASP A 72 -7.51 -6.30 10.10
CA ASP A 72 -8.37 -5.78 11.17
C ASP A 72 -7.54 -5.22 12.33
N GLY A 73 -8.21 -4.50 13.24
CA GLY A 73 -7.55 -3.83 14.37
C GLY A 73 -6.95 -4.78 15.40
N GLU A 74 -7.53 -5.97 15.60
CA GLU A 74 -6.98 -6.96 16.54
C GLU A 74 -5.66 -7.52 16.02
N LYS A 75 -5.63 -7.97 14.75
CA LYS A 75 -4.41 -8.43 14.08
C LYS A 75 -3.37 -7.32 13.96
N THR A 76 -3.78 -6.07 13.74
CA THR A 76 -2.88 -4.91 13.75
C THR A 76 -2.14 -4.80 15.09
N LEU A 77 -2.87 -4.83 16.21
CA LEU A 77 -2.28 -4.68 17.54
C LEU A 77 -1.44 -5.90 17.95
N ASN A 78 -1.87 -7.11 17.59
CA ASN A 78 -1.12 -8.35 17.84
C ASN A 78 0.15 -8.48 16.97
N ALA A 79 0.13 -7.94 15.75
CA ALA A 79 1.31 -7.89 14.87
C ALA A 79 2.41 -7.00 15.46
N ILE A 80 2.05 -5.85 16.06
CA ILE A 80 3.02 -4.96 16.73
C ILE A 80 3.66 -5.67 17.94
N ASP A 81 2.89 -6.44 18.72
CA ASP A 81 3.45 -7.25 19.82
C ASP A 81 4.39 -8.34 19.30
N THR A 82 4.03 -8.98 18.17
CA THR A 82 4.86 -10.00 17.50
C THR A 82 6.18 -9.41 17.02
N LEU A 83 6.17 -8.19 16.46
CA LEU A 83 7.37 -7.48 16.00
C LEU A 83 8.29 -7.10 17.16
N ALA A 84 7.72 -6.60 18.26
CA ALA A 84 8.47 -6.30 19.48
C ALA A 84 9.14 -7.57 20.05
N ALA A 85 8.39 -8.68 20.16
CA ALA A 85 8.91 -9.98 20.58
C ALA A 85 9.99 -10.53 19.61
N SER A 86 9.90 -10.21 18.32
CA SER A 86 10.90 -10.59 17.30
C SER A 86 12.15 -9.71 17.30
N GLY A 87 12.24 -8.70 18.16
CA GLY A 87 13.38 -7.79 18.27
C GLY A 87 13.40 -6.66 17.22
N ALA A 88 12.32 -6.46 16.47
CA ALA A 88 12.23 -5.38 15.47
C ALA A 88 12.40 -3.99 16.12
N LYS A 89 12.85 -3.01 15.32
CA LYS A 89 13.11 -1.63 15.79
C LYS A 89 12.13 -0.58 15.25
N GLY A 90 11.24 -1.00 14.37
CA GLY A 90 10.18 -0.19 13.81
C GLY A 90 9.41 -0.93 12.74
N PHE A 91 8.39 -0.28 12.18
CA PHE A 91 7.62 -0.83 11.07
C PHE A 91 7.02 0.23 10.14
N VAL A 92 6.84 -0.16 8.88
CA VAL A 92 5.95 0.52 7.93
C VAL A 92 4.56 -0.11 8.03
N ILE A 93 3.49 0.68 7.94
CA ILE A 93 2.11 0.17 8.00
C ILE A 93 1.15 0.89 7.04
N CYS A 94 0.43 0.11 6.23
CA CYS A 94 -0.88 0.50 5.68
C CYS A 94 -1.96 -0.07 6.60
N THR A 95 -2.69 0.79 7.31
CA THR A 95 -3.62 0.37 8.37
C THR A 95 -5.00 -0.03 7.80
N PRO A 96 -5.69 -1.04 8.36
CA PRO A 96 -7.05 -1.39 7.93
C PRO A 96 -8.11 -0.35 8.33
N ASP A 97 -7.82 0.49 9.34
CA ASP A 97 -8.68 1.60 9.74
C ASP A 97 -7.81 2.79 10.22
N PRO A 98 -7.82 3.94 9.51
CA PRO A 98 -7.13 5.16 9.92
C PRO A 98 -7.34 5.59 11.38
N LYS A 99 -8.49 5.27 11.99
CA LYS A 99 -8.84 5.62 13.38
C LYS A 99 -8.06 4.79 14.42
N LEU A 100 -7.34 3.72 14.01
CA LEU A 100 -6.42 2.96 14.86
C LEU A 100 -5.13 3.71 15.20
N GLY A 101 -4.83 4.82 14.51
CA GLY A 101 -3.58 5.58 14.65
C GLY A 101 -3.12 5.84 16.10
N PRO A 102 -3.97 6.33 17.02
CA PRO A 102 -3.60 6.55 18.41
C PRO A 102 -3.22 5.26 19.16
N ALA A 103 -3.90 4.14 18.90
CA ALA A 103 -3.61 2.85 19.52
C ALA A 103 -2.31 2.24 18.98
N ILE A 104 -2.08 2.33 17.66
CA ILE A 104 -0.84 1.91 17.00
C ILE A 104 0.34 2.70 17.57
N MET A 105 0.25 4.03 17.62
CA MET A 105 1.34 4.88 18.12
C MET A 105 1.59 4.70 19.62
N ALA A 106 0.55 4.46 20.44
CA ALA A 106 0.72 4.16 21.85
C ALA A 106 1.47 2.83 22.07
N LYS A 107 1.09 1.77 21.34
CA LYS A 107 1.72 0.45 21.42
C LYS A 107 3.15 0.46 20.87
N ALA A 108 3.38 1.13 19.74
CA ALA A 108 4.72 1.31 19.20
C ALA A 108 5.65 2.03 20.21
N LYS A 109 5.14 3.10 20.86
CA LYS A 109 5.88 3.83 21.89
C LYS A 109 6.21 2.97 23.11
N SER A 110 5.34 2.07 23.56
CA SER A 110 5.66 1.16 24.68
C SER A 110 6.77 0.14 24.38
N TYR A 111 7.10 -0.06 23.10
CA TYR A 111 8.17 -0.95 22.64
C TYR A 111 9.36 -0.19 21.99
N ASP A 112 9.38 1.14 22.06
CA ASP A 112 10.32 2.04 21.35
C ASP A 112 10.43 1.81 19.81
N LEU A 113 9.35 1.28 19.21
CA LEU A 113 9.27 1.06 17.77
C LEU A 113 9.04 2.37 17.02
N LYS A 114 9.85 2.63 16.00
CA LYS A 114 9.64 3.74 15.06
C LYS A 114 8.56 3.36 14.02
N VAL A 115 7.74 4.32 13.60
CA VAL A 115 6.56 4.05 12.73
C VAL A 115 6.56 4.97 11.53
N ILE A 116 6.36 4.40 10.34
CA ILE A 116 6.04 5.12 9.11
C ILE A 116 4.72 4.58 8.57
N THR A 117 3.85 5.48 8.10
CA THR A 117 2.61 5.12 7.41
C THR A 117 2.81 5.07 5.90
N VAL A 118 2.15 4.13 5.24
CA VAL A 118 2.11 4.03 3.77
C VAL A 118 0.65 3.92 3.30
N ASP A 119 0.35 4.60 2.19
CA ASP A 119 -0.98 4.80 1.58
C ASP A 119 -2.02 5.53 2.44
N ASP A 120 -2.34 4.98 3.60
CA ASP A 120 -3.49 5.37 4.43
C ASP A 120 -3.01 6.19 5.64
N GLN A 121 -3.32 7.49 5.62
CA GLN A 121 -2.97 8.42 6.69
C GLN A 121 -3.74 8.14 7.98
N PHE A 122 -3.04 8.03 9.11
CA PHE A 122 -3.67 7.93 10.43
C PHE A 122 -4.52 9.16 10.79
N LEU A 123 -5.63 8.91 11.47
CA LEU A 123 -6.51 9.93 12.05
C LEU A 123 -6.46 9.87 13.58
N ASN A 124 -6.58 11.03 14.23
CA ASN A 124 -6.73 11.11 15.68
C ASN A 124 -8.18 10.80 16.10
N ALA A 125 -8.46 10.83 17.41
CA ALA A 125 -9.79 10.54 17.96
C ALA A 125 -10.90 11.53 17.53
N LYS A 126 -10.57 12.67 16.90
CA LYS A 126 -11.51 13.62 16.31
C LYS A 126 -11.71 13.42 14.80
N GLY A 127 -11.02 12.46 14.19
CA GLY A 127 -10.99 12.27 12.73
C GLY A 127 -10.03 13.22 12.00
N GLU A 128 -9.12 13.91 12.70
CA GLU A 128 -8.16 14.83 12.08
C GLU A 128 -6.84 14.10 11.74
N PRO A 129 -6.18 14.39 10.59
CA PRO A 129 -4.92 13.76 10.21
C PRO A 129 -3.78 13.90 11.23
N MET A 130 -3.13 12.77 11.58
CA MET A 130 -1.94 12.72 12.45
C MET A 130 -0.66 13.07 11.68
N LYS A 131 -0.48 14.36 11.36
CA LYS A 131 0.61 14.86 10.50
C LYS A 131 2.04 14.68 11.06
N ASP A 132 2.20 14.35 12.33
CA ASP A 132 3.52 14.13 12.95
C ASP A 132 4.10 12.73 12.67
N VAL A 133 3.25 11.77 12.27
CA VAL A 133 3.66 10.44 11.82
C VAL A 133 4.05 10.53 10.34
N PRO A 134 5.27 10.13 9.93
CA PRO A 134 5.66 10.18 8.54
C PRO A 134 4.74 9.36 7.63
N LEU A 135 4.41 9.90 6.47
CA LEU A 135 3.54 9.28 5.47
C LEU A 135 4.17 9.26 4.09
N VAL A 136 4.21 8.09 3.47
CA VAL A 136 4.44 7.91 2.03
C VAL A 136 3.10 7.57 1.38
N MET A 137 2.62 8.38 0.43
CA MET A 137 1.38 8.07 -0.30
C MET A 137 1.42 8.59 -1.73
N MET A 138 0.55 8.04 -2.58
CA MET A 138 0.38 8.55 -3.94
C MET A 138 -0.31 9.92 -3.97
N ALA A 139 -0.11 10.67 -5.06
CA ALA A 139 -0.76 11.96 -5.35
C ALA A 139 -2.28 11.79 -5.64
N ALA A 140 -3.05 11.41 -4.61
CA ALA A 140 -4.41 10.87 -4.73
C ALA A 140 -5.36 11.75 -5.55
N SER A 141 -5.35 13.07 -5.34
CA SER A 141 -6.18 14.01 -6.11
C SER A 141 -5.76 14.11 -7.58
N ALA A 142 -4.45 14.14 -7.86
CA ALA A 142 -3.93 14.26 -9.22
C ALA A 142 -4.16 12.98 -10.05
N ILE A 143 -3.98 11.81 -9.43
CA ILE A 143 -4.30 10.51 -10.06
C ILE A 143 -5.81 10.39 -10.28
N GLY A 144 -6.63 10.86 -9.34
CA GLY A 144 -8.08 10.99 -9.52
C GLY A 144 -8.45 11.86 -10.71
N GLU A 145 -7.91 13.09 -10.79
CA GLU A 145 -8.13 13.99 -11.92
C GLU A 145 -7.70 13.36 -13.26
N ARG A 146 -6.57 12.63 -13.27
CA ARG A 146 -6.11 11.88 -14.44
C ARG A 146 -7.10 10.78 -14.84
N GLN A 147 -7.70 10.05 -13.89
CA GLN A 147 -8.70 9.01 -14.18
C GLN A 147 -9.90 9.62 -14.92
N GLY A 148 -10.43 10.75 -14.42
CA GLY A 148 -11.56 11.44 -15.04
C GLY A 148 -11.23 12.00 -16.44
N GLN A 149 -9.99 12.49 -16.65
CA GLN A 149 -9.51 12.93 -17.97
C GLN A 149 -9.45 11.78 -18.98
N GLU A 150 -8.90 10.63 -18.60
CA GLU A 150 -8.79 9.47 -19.49
C GLU A 150 -10.16 8.83 -19.77
N LEU A 151 -11.05 8.78 -18.76
CA LEU A 151 -12.44 8.34 -18.93
C LEU A 151 -13.18 9.20 -19.96
N TYR A 152 -13.06 10.53 -19.86
CA TYR A 152 -13.68 11.44 -20.83
C TYR A 152 -13.05 11.31 -22.22
N THR A 153 -11.72 11.13 -22.29
CA THR A 153 -11.00 10.96 -23.56
C THR A 153 -11.45 9.71 -24.31
N GLU A 154 -11.56 8.57 -23.62
CA GLU A 154 -12.06 7.32 -24.22
C GLU A 154 -13.56 7.40 -24.56
N MET A 155 -14.37 8.09 -23.73
CA MET A 155 -15.79 8.36 -24.04
C MET A 155 -15.96 9.09 -25.37
N GLN A 156 -15.19 10.17 -25.58
CA GLN A 156 -15.20 10.95 -26.82
C GLN A 156 -14.68 10.14 -28.01
N LYS A 157 -13.62 9.36 -27.81
CA LYS A 157 -13.05 8.46 -28.85
C LYS A 157 -14.04 7.36 -29.29
N ARG A 158 -14.89 6.87 -28.39
CA ARG A 158 -15.98 5.92 -28.73
C ARG A 158 -17.25 6.60 -29.26
N GLY A 159 -17.32 7.93 -29.25
CA GLY A 159 -18.50 8.68 -29.70
C GLY A 159 -19.76 8.37 -28.89
N PHE A 160 -19.62 8.17 -27.57
CA PHE A 160 -20.78 7.96 -26.70
C PHE A 160 -21.68 9.21 -26.69
N ASP A 161 -22.99 8.98 -26.79
CA ASP A 161 -23.97 10.06 -26.63
C ASP A 161 -24.03 10.47 -25.15
N VAL A 162 -23.64 11.70 -24.86
CA VAL A 162 -23.66 12.26 -23.51
C VAL A 162 -25.07 12.29 -22.92
N ALA A 163 -26.13 12.39 -23.73
CA ALA A 163 -27.51 12.40 -23.22
C ALA A 163 -27.97 11.02 -22.69
N THR A 164 -27.31 9.94 -23.08
CA THR A 164 -27.61 8.57 -22.64
C THR A 164 -26.50 7.90 -21.82
N THR A 165 -25.40 8.61 -21.56
CA THR A 165 -24.26 8.14 -20.74
C THR A 165 -24.40 8.52 -19.26
N GLY A 166 -24.11 7.60 -18.35
CA GLY A 166 -24.03 7.85 -16.90
C GLY A 166 -22.63 7.65 -16.34
N VAL A 167 -22.28 8.37 -15.27
CA VAL A 167 -21.11 8.07 -14.44
C VAL A 167 -21.56 7.37 -13.17
N MET A 168 -21.06 6.16 -12.95
CA MET A 168 -21.16 5.43 -11.69
C MET A 168 -19.90 5.73 -10.88
N ALA A 169 -20.03 6.48 -9.77
CA ALA A 169 -18.94 6.76 -8.85
C ALA A 169 -19.09 5.91 -7.58
N ILE A 170 -18.33 4.83 -7.50
CA ILE A 170 -18.28 3.96 -6.32
C ILE A 170 -17.32 4.58 -5.30
N THR A 171 -17.82 4.83 -4.10
CA THR A 171 -17.21 5.73 -3.10
C THR A 171 -16.89 5.03 -1.79
N ALA A 172 -15.82 5.46 -1.13
CA ALA A 172 -15.39 5.02 0.20
C ALA A 172 -14.95 6.25 1.00
N ASP A 173 -15.88 7.18 1.23
CA ASP A 173 -15.58 8.57 1.61
C ASP A 173 -14.95 8.73 3.02
N GLU A 174 -15.14 7.73 3.89
CA GLU A 174 -14.46 7.59 5.19
C GLU A 174 -12.94 7.46 5.05
N LEU A 175 -12.43 6.94 3.92
CA LEU A 175 -11.01 6.82 3.63
C LEU A 175 -10.54 8.00 2.79
N ASP A 176 -9.70 8.86 3.38
CA ASP A 176 -9.27 10.11 2.78
C ASP A 176 -8.57 9.95 1.41
N THR A 177 -7.65 8.99 1.27
CA THR A 177 -7.00 8.75 -0.03
C THR A 177 -7.98 8.27 -1.09
N ALA A 178 -9.02 7.50 -0.73
CA ALA A 178 -10.02 7.02 -1.66
C ALA A 178 -10.97 8.15 -2.10
N ARG A 179 -11.45 8.94 -1.13
CA ARG A 179 -12.29 10.12 -1.37
C ARG A 179 -11.61 11.10 -2.31
N ARG A 180 -10.32 11.42 -2.09
CA ARG A 180 -9.54 12.33 -2.95
C ARG A 180 -9.43 11.85 -4.40
N ARG A 181 -9.28 10.53 -4.64
CA ARG A 181 -9.23 9.96 -6.01
C ARG A 181 -10.59 10.12 -6.71
N VAL A 182 -11.67 9.71 -6.06
CA VAL A 182 -13.03 9.77 -6.66
C VAL A 182 -13.50 11.20 -6.86
N ASP A 183 -13.31 12.10 -5.88
CA ASP A 183 -13.66 13.52 -6.01
C ASP A 183 -12.83 14.20 -7.12
N GLY A 184 -11.54 13.86 -7.26
CA GLY A 184 -10.68 14.33 -8.35
C GLY A 184 -11.18 13.89 -9.74
N SER A 185 -11.59 12.63 -9.86
CA SER A 185 -12.15 12.06 -11.10
C SER A 185 -13.47 12.73 -11.49
N ILE A 186 -14.38 12.91 -10.52
CA ILE A 186 -15.64 13.65 -10.70
C ILE A 186 -15.37 15.12 -11.08
N LYS A 187 -14.39 15.77 -10.46
CA LYS A 187 -13.99 17.15 -10.79
C LYS A 187 -13.48 17.26 -12.22
N ALA A 188 -12.62 16.34 -12.66
CA ALA A 188 -12.10 16.31 -14.02
C ALA A 188 -13.22 16.09 -15.06
N LEU A 189 -14.12 15.13 -14.83
CA LEU A 189 -15.29 14.88 -15.70
C LEU A 189 -16.18 16.13 -15.83
N LYS A 190 -16.49 16.81 -14.72
CA LYS A 190 -17.26 18.07 -14.73
C LYS A 190 -16.51 19.19 -15.46
N THR A 191 -15.19 19.28 -15.29
CA THR A 191 -14.34 20.29 -15.95
C THR A 191 -14.29 20.07 -17.47
N ALA A 192 -14.33 18.82 -17.91
CA ALA A 192 -14.46 18.44 -19.32
C ALA A 192 -15.88 18.63 -19.90
N GLY A 193 -16.85 19.04 -19.08
CA GLY A 193 -18.23 19.32 -19.50
C GLY A 193 -19.22 18.16 -19.35
N PHE A 194 -18.87 17.10 -18.62
CA PHE A 194 -19.82 16.01 -18.33
C PHE A 194 -20.97 16.51 -17.41
N PRO A 195 -22.25 16.23 -17.71
CA PRO A 195 -23.39 16.74 -16.93
C PRO A 195 -23.38 16.28 -15.47
N ALA A 196 -23.37 17.24 -14.53
CA ALA A 196 -23.26 16.95 -13.11
C ALA A 196 -24.45 16.16 -12.52
N ASN A 197 -25.63 16.23 -13.15
CA ASN A 197 -26.84 15.48 -12.81
C ASN A 197 -26.82 14.03 -13.31
N GLN A 198 -25.83 13.65 -14.14
CA GLN A 198 -25.61 12.28 -14.63
C GLN A 198 -24.44 11.59 -13.93
N ILE A 199 -23.94 12.17 -12.83
CA ILE A 199 -22.88 11.60 -11.98
C ILE A 199 -23.52 11.09 -10.69
N TYR A 200 -23.60 9.77 -10.57
CA TYR A 200 -24.31 9.09 -9.49
C TYR A 200 -23.29 8.47 -8.53
N ARG A 201 -23.22 8.97 -7.29
CA ARG A 201 -22.39 8.37 -6.21
C ARG A 201 -23.13 7.19 -5.58
N VAL A 202 -22.40 6.12 -5.28
CA VAL A 202 -22.87 5.02 -4.44
C VAL A 202 -21.75 4.59 -3.47
N PRO A 203 -22.01 4.43 -2.16
CA PRO A 203 -21.00 3.94 -1.23
C PRO A 203 -20.79 2.43 -1.37
N THR A 204 -19.54 1.98 -1.36
CA THR A 204 -19.21 0.57 -1.10
C THR A 204 -19.06 0.33 0.40
N LYS A 205 -19.31 -0.92 0.83
CA LYS A 205 -19.09 -1.38 2.21
C LYS A 205 -17.65 -1.82 2.45
N THR A 206 -16.99 -2.32 1.41
CA THR A 206 -15.65 -2.90 1.43
C THR A 206 -14.90 -2.49 0.16
N ASN A 207 -13.59 -2.32 0.24
CA ASN A 207 -12.74 -1.80 -0.84
C ASN A 207 -12.29 -2.89 -1.83
N ASP A 208 -13.16 -3.89 -2.05
CA ASP A 208 -12.92 -5.10 -2.81
C ASP A 208 -13.94 -5.27 -3.95
N ILE A 209 -13.74 -6.29 -4.79
CA ILE A 209 -14.62 -6.58 -5.92
C ILE A 209 -16.07 -6.89 -5.45
N PRO A 210 -16.33 -7.72 -4.42
CA PRO A 210 -17.69 -7.98 -3.92
C PRO A 210 -18.43 -6.73 -3.42
N GLY A 211 -17.80 -5.89 -2.59
CA GLY A 211 -18.45 -4.68 -2.07
C GLY A 211 -18.83 -3.69 -3.17
N ALA A 212 -17.92 -3.50 -4.13
CA ALA A 212 -18.16 -2.63 -5.27
C ALA A 212 -19.19 -3.21 -6.25
N LEU A 213 -19.25 -4.54 -6.42
CA LEU A 213 -20.29 -5.24 -7.20
C LEU A 213 -21.69 -5.04 -6.58
N ASP A 214 -21.83 -5.17 -5.27
CA ASP A 214 -23.09 -4.93 -4.55
C ASP A 214 -23.54 -3.46 -4.69
N ALA A 215 -22.61 -2.53 -4.48
CA ALA A 215 -22.86 -1.09 -4.62
C ALA A 215 -23.32 -0.75 -6.05
N ALA A 216 -22.58 -1.20 -7.06
CA ALA A 216 -22.89 -0.97 -8.46
C ALA A 216 -24.24 -1.58 -8.90
N ASN A 217 -24.56 -2.81 -8.48
CA ASN A 217 -25.87 -3.42 -8.75
C ASN A 217 -27.02 -2.59 -8.16
N SER A 218 -26.86 -2.08 -6.93
CA SER A 218 -27.88 -1.24 -6.28
C SER A 218 -28.13 0.07 -7.04
N LEU A 219 -27.11 0.61 -7.72
CA LEU A 219 -27.20 1.82 -8.52
C LEU A 219 -27.81 1.55 -9.90
N LEU A 220 -27.38 0.49 -10.61
CA LEU A 220 -27.80 0.21 -11.99
C LEU A 220 -29.32 0.09 -12.14
N VAL A 221 -29.99 -0.57 -11.19
CA VAL A 221 -31.46 -0.75 -11.20
C VAL A 221 -32.25 0.55 -11.04
N GLN A 222 -31.63 1.63 -10.54
CA GLN A 222 -32.28 2.94 -10.39
C GLN A 222 -32.24 3.77 -11.68
N TYR A 223 -31.38 3.43 -12.64
CA TYR A 223 -31.12 4.23 -13.85
C TYR A 223 -31.28 3.45 -15.18
N PRO A 224 -32.42 2.76 -15.43
CA PRO A 224 -32.64 1.94 -16.64
C PRO A 224 -32.64 2.73 -17.97
N GLY A 225 -32.71 4.06 -17.90
CA GLY A 225 -32.58 4.95 -19.06
C GLY A 225 -31.16 5.01 -19.62
N VAL A 226 -30.14 4.80 -18.80
CA VAL A 226 -28.72 4.91 -19.18
C VAL A 226 -28.34 3.78 -20.15
N LYS A 227 -27.58 4.12 -21.21
CA LYS A 227 -27.16 3.19 -22.27
C LYS A 227 -25.66 2.96 -22.32
N GLN A 228 -24.86 3.85 -21.71
CA GLN A 228 -23.42 3.70 -21.56
C GLN A 228 -22.98 4.12 -20.16
N TRP A 229 -21.94 3.49 -19.63
CA TRP A 229 -21.43 3.74 -18.28
C TRP A 229 -19.95 4.10 -18.27
N LEU A 230 -19.62 5.21 -17.62
CA LEU A 230 -18.28 5.47 -17.10
C LEU A 230 -18.22 5.00 -15.65
N VAL A 231 -17.25 4.16 -15.30
CA VAL A 231 -17.10 3.60 -13.94
C VAL A 231 -15.88 4.25 -13.27
N VAL A 232 -16.17 4.98 -12.20
CA VAL A 232 -15.21 5.66 -11.32
C VAL A 232 -15.12 4.90 -10.00
N GLY A 233 -13.90 4.63 -9.56
CA GLY A 233 -13.58 3.96 -8.30
C GLY A 233 -12.15 4.29 -7.87
N MET A 234 -11.83 4.04 -6.60
CA MET A 234 -10.56 4.49 -6.01
C MET A 234 -9.35 3.58 -6.29
N ASN A 235 -9.60 2.31 -6.65
CA ASN A 235 -8.62 1.33 -7.08
C ASN A 235 -9.20 0.40 -8.16
N ASP A 236 -8.35 -0.46 -8.73
CA ASP A 236 -8.69 -1.48 -9.71
C ASP A 236 -9.84 -2.39 -9.24
N ASN A 237 -9.77 -2.91 -8.00
CA ASN A 237 -10.79 -3.79 -7.43
C ASN A 237 -12.19 -3.14 -7.38
N THR A 238 -12.26 -1.87 -6.97
CA THR A 238 -13.50 -1.10 -6.95
C THR A 238 -14.10 -0.97 -8.37
N VAL A 239 -13.26 -0.60 -9.35
CA VAL A 239 -13.72 -0.44 -10.74
C VAL A 239 -14.12 -1.80 -11.33
N LEU A 240 -13.37 -2.87 -11.06
CA LEU A 240 -13.70 -4.23 -11.47
C LEU A 240 -15.06 -4.69 -10.93
N GLY A 241 -15.39 -4.43 -9.67
CA GLY A 241 -16.73 -4.71 -9.12
C GLY A 241 -17.85 -4.01 -9.91
N GLY A 242 -17.64 -2.73 -10.25
CA GLY A 242 -18.55 -1.99 -11.14
C GLY A 242 -18.67 -2.61 -12.54
N ILE A 243 -17.56 -3.03 -13.16
CA ILE A 243 -17.58 -3.70 -14.46
C ILE A 243 -18.36 -5.02 -14.39
N ARG A 244 -18.09 -5.87 -13.39
CA ARG A 244 -18.81 -7.13 -13.18
C ARG A 244 -20.32 -6.91 -12.98
N ALA A 245 -20.73 -5.81 -12.32
CA ALA A 245 -22.14 -5.43 -12.19
C ALA A 245 -22.77 -5.07 -13.54
N THR A 246 -22.08 -4.27 -14.37
CA THR A 246 -22.59 -3.90 -15.70
C THR A 246 -22.73 -5.11 -16.63
N GLU A 247 -21.79 -6.05 -16.59
CA GLU A 247 -21.87 -7.32 -17.32
C GLU A 247 -23.07 -8.17 -16.85
N GLY A 248 -23.30 -8.25 -15.54
CA GLY A 248 -24.45 -8.94 -14.95
C GLY A 248 -25.81 -8.33 -15.33
N GLN A 249 -25.85 -7.02 -15.63
CA GLN A 249 -27.02 -6.32 -16.17
C GLN A 249 -27.08 -6.32 -17.72
N GLY A 250 -26.21 -7.09 -18.39
CA GLY A 250 -26.25 -7.29 -19.84
C GLY A 250 -25.64 -6.16 -20.67
N PHE A 251 -24.88 -5.23 -20.08
CA PHE A 251 -24.13 -4.24 -20.85
C PHE A 251 -22.96 -4.92 -21.58
N ALA A 252 -22.85 -4.68 -22.88
CA ALA A 252 -21.70 -5.12 -23.67
C ALA A 252 -20.45 -4.27 -23.35
N ALA A 253 -19.27 -4.86 -23.51
CA ALA A 253 -17.97 -4.24 -23.21
C ALA A 253 -17.74 -2.90 -23.93
N ASP A 254 -18.30 -2.73 -25.13
CA ASP A 254 -18.19 -1.48 -25.89
C ASP A 254 -19.04 -0.34 -25.30
N LYS A 255 -20.02 -0.63 -24.43
CA LYS A 255 -20.89 0.35 -23.75
C LYS A 255 -20.39 0.79 -22.37
N VAL A 256 -19.27 0.24 -21.90
CA VAL A 256 -18.73 0.51 -20.56
C VAL A 256 -17.27 0.91 -20.65
N ILE A 257 -16.88 1.91 -19.86
CA ILE A 257 -15.49 2.35 -19.70
C ILE A 257 -15.21 2.49 -18.20
N GLY A 258 -14.52 1.52 -17.62
CA GLY A 258 -13.87 1.65 -16.32
C GLY A 258 -12.37 1.85 -16.49
N ILE A 259 -11.79 2.78 -15.73
CA ILE A 259 -10.34 2.95 -15.62
C ILE A 259 -9.97 2.82 -14.15
N GLY A 260 -9.25 1.75 -13.80
CA GLY A 260 -8.80 1.52 -12.44
C GLY A 260 -7.61 2.39 -12.02
N ILE A 261 -7.15 2.17 -10.79
CA ILE A 261 -5.94 2.76 -10.21
C ILE A 261 -5.24 1.65 -9.41
N ASN A 262 -3.93 1.51 -9.59
CA ASN A 262 -2.96 0.57 -8.96
C ASN A 262 -2.14 -0.14 -10.06
N GLY A 263 -2.81 -0.60 -11.12
CA GLY A 263 -2.24 -1.15 -12.35
C GLY A 263 -1.78 -2.60 -12.22
N VAL A 264 -1.07 -2.94 -11.14
CA VAL A 264 -0.63 -4.31 -10.86
C VAL A 264 -1.81 -5.26 -10.58
N ASP A 265 -2.91 -4.77 -10.01
CA ASP A 265 -4.10 -5.56 -9.75
C ASP A 265 -4.90 -5.83 -11.05
N ALA A 266 -4.84 -4.90 -12.01
CA ALA A 266 -5.50 -5.00 -13.31
C ALA A 266 -4.88 -6.02 -14.28
N VAL A 267 -3.67 -6.55 -14.02
CA VAL A 267 -2.91 -7.41 -14.97
C VAL A 267 -3.74 -8.58 -15.50
N ASN A 268 -4.45 -9.27 -14.61
CA ASN A 268 -5.27 -10.44 -14.97
C ASN A 268 -6.48 -10.07 -15.85
N GLU A 269 -7.04 -8.87 -15.68
CA GLU A 269 -8.14 -8.37 -16.52
C GLU A 269 -7.63 -7.98 -17.91
N LEU A 270 -6.51 -7.24 -17.97
CA LEU A 270 -5.90 -6.79 -19.21
C LEU A 270 -5.33 -7.96 -20.04
N ALA A 271 -4.94 -9.06 -19.40
CA ALA A 271 -4.45 -10.27 -20.05
C ALA A 271 -5.55 -11.19 -20.64
N LYS A 272 -6.84 -10.92 -20.40
CA LYS A 272 -7.95 -11.74 -20.96
C LYS A 272 -7.90 -11.78 -22.49
N SER A 273 -8.37 -12.87 -23.09
CA SER A 273 -8.42 -13.01 -24.56
C SER A 273 -9.37 -12.02 -25.24
N GLN A 274 -10.48 -11.69 -24.57
CA GLN A 274 -11.45 -10.68 -25.01
C GLN A 274 -11.34 -9.41 -24.16
N ALA A 275 -11.64 -8.25 -24.75
CA ALA A 275 -11.78 -7.00 -24.02
C ALA A 275 -13.09 -6.99 -23.21
N THR A 276 -13.07 -6.31 -22.05
CA THR A 276 -14.23 -6.11 -21.18
C THR A 276 -14.52 -4.62 -21.03
N GLY A 277 -15.50 -4.24 -20.21
CA GLY A 277 -15.72 -2.83 -19.85
C GLY A 277 -14.56 -2.19 -19.09
N PHE A 278 -13.63 -2.98 -18.55
CA PHE A 278 -12.40 -2.49 -17.93
C PHE A 278 -11.39 -2.11 -19.03
N TYR A 279 -11.28 -0.82 -19.33
CA TYR A 279 -10.48 -0.31 -20.44
C TYR A 279 -8.97 -0.31 -20.14
N GLY A 280 -8.62 0.04 -18.91
CA GLY A 280 -7.24 0.25 -18.49
C GLY A 280 -7.14 0.56 -17.00
N SER A 281 -5.93 0.84 -16.54
CA SER A 281 -5.66 1.29 -15.18
C SER A 281 -4.58 2.35 -15.17
N LEU A 282 -4.64 3.28 -14.22
CA LEU A 282 -3.53 4.15 -13.89
C LEU A 282 -2.57 3.40 -12.98
N LEU A 283 -1.41 3.00 -13.52
CA LEU A 283 -0.31 2.36 -12.82
C LEU A 283 0.53 3.45 -12.10
N PRO A 284 0.48 3.53 -10.75
CA PRO A 284 1.31 4.42 -9.95
C PRO A 284 2.68 3.75 -9.70
N SER A 285 3.28 3.96 -8.52
CA SER A 285 4.58 3.35 -8.18
C SER A 285 4.59 2.61 -6.83
N PRO A 286 3.94 1.42 -6.72
CA PRO A 286 4.02 0.59 -5.50
C PRO A 286 5.46 0.13 -5.21
N ASP A 287 6.29 0.03 -6.25
CA ASP A 287 7.74 -0.16 -6.16
C ASP A 287 8.41 0.93 -5.30
N VAL A 288 8.04 2.19 -5.51
CA VAL A 288 8.53 3.34 -4.74
C VAL A 288 7.93 3.34 -3.33
N HIS A 289 6.66 3.01 -3.16
CA HIS A 289 6.03 2.95 -1.84
C HIS A 289 6.73 1.93 -0.93
N GLY A 290 6.87 0.68 -1.41
CA GLY A 290 7.55 -0.40 -0.69
C GLY A 290 9.01 -0.08 -0.35
N TYR A 291 9.80 0.32 -1.36
CA TYR A 291 11.23 0.57 -1.16
C TYR A 291 11.48 1.82 -0.29
N LYS A 292 10.85 2.95 -0.61
CA LYS A 292 11.19 4.26 -0.01
C LYS A 292 10.69 4.39 1.42
N SER A 293 9.54 3.79 1.76
CA SER A 293 9.03 3.80 3.13
C SER A 293 9.96 3.01 4.07
N ILE A 294 10.35 1.79 3.69
CA ILE A 294 11.24 0.96 4.51
C ILE A 294 12.68 1.49 4.53
N GLU A 295 13.16 2.09 3.44
CA GLU A 295 14.46 2.78 3.39
C GLU A 295 14.48 3.99 4.35
N SER A 296 13.40 4.78 4.39
CA SER A 296 13.26 5.90 5.31
C SER A 296 13.24 5.42 6.78
N LEU A 297 12.55 4.31 7.05
CA LEU A 297 12.53 3.69 8.38
C LEU A 297 13.92 3.17 8.78
N TYR A 298 14.62 2.50 7.86
CA TYR A 298 15.98 2.01 8.09
C TYR A 298 16.92 3.15 8.47
N LYS A 299 16.97 4.23 7.67
CA LYS A 299 17.82 5.40 7.94
C LYS A 299 17.47 6.07 9.28
N TRP A 300 16.19 6.11 9.65
CA TRP A 300 15.77 6.65 10.95
C TRP A 300 16.22 5.78 12.13
N VAL A 301 16.06 4.46 12.02
CA VAL A 301 16.44 3.49 13.06
C VAL A 301 17.97 3.36 13.19
N LYS A 302 18.68 3.35 12.06
CA LYS A 302 20.11 3.03 11.98
C LYS A 302 20.99 4.25 12.25
N ASP A 303 20.63 5.40 11.67
CA ASP A 303 21.45 6.61 11.65
C ASP A 303 20.81 7.81 12.37
N GLY A 304 19.58 7.66 12.88
CA GLY A 304 18.84 8.74 13.55
C GLY A 304 18.25 9.79 12.59
N VAL A 305 18.29 9.54 11.28
CA VAL A 305 17.80 10.49 10.25
C VAL A 305 16.27 10.48 10.21
N GLU A 306 15.63 11.51 10.76
CA GLU A 306 14.16 11.61 10.75
C GLU A 306 13.59 11.65 9.31
N PRO A 307 12.55 10.87 9.00
CA PRO A 307 11.89 10.91 7.70
C PRO A 307 11.13 12.23 7.49
N ASN A 308 11.03 12.64 6.21
CA ASN A 308 10.08 13.68 5.81
C ASN A 308 8.66 13.30 6.29
N LYS A 309 7.95 14.25 6.94
CA LYS A 309 6.58 14.03 7.44
C LYS A 309 5.61 13.62 6.33
N PHE A 310 5.85 14.07 5.10
CA PHE A 310 5.05 13.74 3.94
C PHE A 310 5.93 13.51 2.71
N VAL A 311 5.69 12.40 2.02
CA VAL A 311 6.28 12.06 0.73
C VAL A 311 5.16 11.70 -0.23
N GLU A 312 4.90 12.58 -1.19
CA GLU A 312 3.94 12.34 -2.26
C GLU A 312 4.62 11.62 -3.43
N VAL A 313 3.99 10.55 -3.93
CA VAL A 313 4.45 9.78 -5.10
C VAL A 313 3.56 10.14 -6.29
N THR A 314 4.15 10.83 -7.27
CA THR A 314 3.43 11.47 -8.39
C THR A 314 3.45 10.66 -9.69
N ASP A 315 4.36 9.70 -9.81
CA ASP A 315 4.57 8.94 -11.04
C ASP A 315 3.37 8.05 -11.36
N VAL A 316 2.78 8.27 -12.55
CA VAL A 316 1.59 7.54 -13.02
C VAL A 316 1.59 7.41 -14.54
N VAL A 317 1.24 6.21 -15.04
CA VAL A 317 1.06 5.93 -16.47
C VAL A 317 -0.26 5.18 -16.70
N LEU A 318 -0.99 5.52 -17.77
CA LEU A 318 -2.15 4.73 -18.19
C LEU A 318 -1.65 3.45 -18.87
N ILE A 319 -2.00 2.31 -18.28
CA ILE A 319 -1.87 1.00 -18.89
C ILE A 319 -3.20 0.54 -19.47
N THR A 320 -3.16 0.02 -20.69
CA THR A 320 -4.26 -0.65 -21.39
C THR A 320 -3.77 -2.02 -21.87
N ARG A 321 -4.65 -2.77 -22.53
CA ARG A 321 -4.31 -4.06 -23.17
C ARG A 321 -3.12 -3.97 -24.13
N ASP A 322 -2.87 -2.80 -24.72
CA ASP A 322 -1.86 -2.60 -25.77
C ASP A 322 -0.44 -2.42 -25.21
N ASN A 323 -0.30 -1.88 -23.98
CA ASN A 323 1.00 -1.48 -23.42
C ASN A 323 1.34 -2.06 -22.03
N PHE A 324 0.39 -2.66 -21.30
CA PHE A 324 0.58 -2.99 -19.87
C PHE A 324 1.88 -3.75 -19.57
N LYS A 325 2.19 -4.81 -20.34
CA LYS A 325 3.42 -5.60 -20.17
C LYS A 325 4.69 -4.74 -20.26
N LYS A 326 4.74 -3.83 -21.22
CA LYS A 326 5.89 -2.95 -21.47
C LYS A 326 6.05 -1.89 -20.39
N GLU A 327 4.94 -1.35 -19.88
CA GLU A 327 4.99 -0.33 -18.81
C GLU A 327 5.30 -0.94 -17.44
N LEU A 328 4.89 -2.19 -17.18
CA LEU A 328 5.30 -2.97 -16.01
C LEU A 328 6.79 -3.33 -16.06
N GLU A 329 7.28 -3.84 -17.20
CA GLU A 329 8.69 -4.21 -17.39
C GLU A 329 9.65 -3.03 -17.13
N LYS A 330 9.29 -1.81 -17.54
CA LYS A 330 10.05 -0.58 -17.24
C LYS A 330 10.19 -0.28 -15.75
N LYS A 331 9.25 -0.75 -14.92
CA LYS A 331 9.23 -0.60 -13.46
C LYS A 331 9.83 -1.81 -12.73
N GLY A 332 10.25 -2.85 -13.45
CA GLY A 332 10.69 -4.11 -12.86
C GLY A 332 9.54 -4.93 -12.25
N LEU A 333 8.35 -4.84 -12.86
CA LEU A 333 7.10 -5.52 -12.48
C LEU A 333 6.67 -6.54 -13.55
#